data_AF-A0A840VD55-F1
#
_entry.id   AF-A0A840VD55-F1
#
_cell.length_a   1.000
_cell.length_b   1.000
_cell.length_c   1.000
_cell.angle_alpha   90.00
_cell.angle_beta   90.00
_cell.angle_gamma   90.00
#
_symmetry.space_group_name_H-M   'P 1'
#
loop_
_entity.id
_entity.type
_entity.pdbx_description
1 polymer ?
#
loop_
_entity_poly.entity_id
_entity_poly.type
_entity_poly.pdbx_seq_one_letter_code
_entity_poly.pdbx_strand_id
1 'polypeptide(L)'
;MEHVEDSVVFDGLFRFFREAGYGDPGTFRQEIAGALLFLRAPEPTITLKEIISESVGCYNLSFEQLPWCLSLHFGKEPFRAAVESALESRSLSEKLIQSLMTYLQWIRVPEEEIREELKPFSERNC
;
A
#
# COMPACT_ATOMS: atom_id res chain seq x y z
N MET A 1 4.39 -7.11 -28.56
CA MET A 1 4.39 -6.19 -27.42
C MET A 1 5.08 -6.95 -26.31
N GLU A 2 6.29 -6.54 -25.90
CA GLU A 2 6.98 -7.21 -24.79
C GLU A 2 6.14 -7.07 -23.53
N HIS A 3 5.95 -8.19 -22.83
CA HIS A 3 5.31 -8.19 -21.52
C HIS A 3 6.28 -7.59 -20.52
N VAL A 4 5.88 -6.51 -19.86
CA VAL A 4 6.62 -5.98 -18.71
C VAL A 4 6.44 -6.96 -17.56
N GLU A 5 7.54 -7.33 -16.89
CA GLU A 5 7.51 -8.23 -15.73
C GLU A 5 6.75 -7.59 -14.55
N ASP A 6 5.94 -8.38 -13.85
CA ASP A 6 5.13 -7.88 -12.72
C ASP A 6 5.99 -7.27 -11.60
N SER A 7 7.19 -7.79 -11.38
CA SER A 7 8.20 -7.24 -10.49
C SER A 7 8.52 -5.77 -10.80
N VAL A 8 8.73 -5.45 -12.08
CA VAL A 8 9.02 -4.10 -12.56
C VAL A 8 7.81 -3.18 -12.37
N VAL A 9 6.60 -3.70 -12.59
CA VAL A 9 5.35 -2.96 -12.35
C VAL A 9 5.18 -2.66 -10.86
N PHE A 10 5.37 -3.65 -9.99
CA PHE A 10 5.30 -3.49 -8.54
C PHE A 10 6.29 -2.42 -8.08
N ASP A 11 7.58 -2.57 -8.41
CA ASP A 11 8.63 -1.64 -7.99
C ASP A 11 8.37 -0.20 -8.48
N GLY A 12 7.91 -0.08 -9.74
CA GLY A 12 7.60 1.19 -10.38
C GLY A 12 6.41 1.92 -9.76
N LEU A 13 5.45 1.20 -9.17
CA LEU A 13 4.32 1.79 -8.45
C LEU A 13 4.65 1.97 -6.96
N PHE A 14 5.34 1.01 -6.36
CA PHE A 14 5.67 1.01 -4.94
C PHE A 14 6.66 2.12 -4.56
N ARG A 15 7.51 2.57 -5.49
CA ARG A 15 8.41 3.73 -5.29
C ARG A 15 7.71 4.96 -4.72
N PHE A 16 6.44 5.22 -5.11
CA PHE A 16 5.70 6.40 -4.66
C PHE A 16 5.34 6.35 -3.17
N PHE A 17 5.38 5.16 -2.57
CA PHE A 17 5.11 4.95 -1.16
C PHE A 17 6.37 4.90 -0.29
N ARG A 18 7.57 4.71 -0.86
CA ARG A 18 8.84 4.64 -0.12
C ARG A 18 9.78 5.85 -0.30
N GLU A 19 9.62 6.63 -1.36
CA GLU A 19 10.43 7.83 -1.61
C GLU A 19 9.74 9.09 -1.06
N ALA A 20 10.28 9.69 0.03
CA ALA A 20 9.81 10.98 0.53
C ALA A 20 10.31 12.13 -0.35
N GLY A 21 9.38 12.90 -0.92
CA GLY A 21 9.64 14.25 -1.40
C GLY A 21 10.17 14.37 -2.83
N TYR A 22 9.30 14.87 -3.70
CA TYR A 22 9.66 16.02 -4.55
C TYR A 22 8.47 16.98 -4.54
N GLY A 23 8.50 17.94 -3.62
CA GLY A 23 7.65 19.13 -3.55
C GLY A 23 6.19 18.95 -3.94
N ASP A 24 5.36 18.48 -3.02
CA ASP A 24 3.90 18.65 -2.97
C ASP A 24 3.12 18.62 -4.32
N PRO A 25 3.12 17.46 -5.01
CA PRO A 25 1.85 16.81 -5.38
C PRO A 25 1.83 15.30 -5.04
N GLY A 26 2.57 14.89 -3.99
CA GLY A 26 2.78 13.48 -3.62
C GLY A 26 1.51 12.70 -3.24
N THR A 27 0.41 13.40 -2.95
CA THR A 27 -0.90 12.83 -2.60
C THR A 27 -1.54 12.08 -3.78
N PHE A 28 -1.77 12.78 -4.90
CA PHE A 28 -2.44 12.22 -6.08
C PHE A 28 -1.68 11.06 -6.71
N ARG A 29 -0.34 11.07 -6.64
CA ARG A 29 0.49 9.98 -7.17
C ARG A 29 0.38 8.71 -6.35
N GLN A 30 0.31 8.82 -5.01
CA GLN A 30 0.09 7.65 -4.15
C GLN A 30 -1.31 7.07 -4.35
N GLU A 31 -2.34 7.90 -4.52
CA GLU A 31 -3.70 7.45 -4.85
C GLU A 31 -3.73 6.64 -6.15
N ILE A 32 -3.18 7.20 -7.25
CA ILE A 32 -3.09 6.49 -8.54
C ILE A 32 -2.25 5.23 -8.43
N ALA A 33 -1.08 5.31 -7.80
CA ALA A 33 -0.19 4.16 -7.68
C ALA A 33 -0.86 3.03 -6.91
N GLY A 34 -1.59 3.35 -5.84
CA GLY A 34 -2.37 2.39 -5.07
C GLY A 34 -3.50 1.77 -5.89
N ALA A 35 -4.27 2.58 -6.63
CA ALA A 35 -5.30 2.07 -7.52
C ALA A 35 -4.73 1.14 -8.60
N LEU A 36 -3.58 1.48 -9.19
CA LEU A 36 -2.89 0.64 -10.18
C LEU A 36 -2.34 -0.65 -9.57
N LEU A 37 -1.79 -0.60 -8.35
CA LEU A 37 -1.37 -1.79 -7.60
C LEU A 37 -2.55 -2.73 -7.37
N PHE A 38 -3.73 -2.20 -7.03
CA PHE A 38 -4.94 -3.02 -6.90
C PHE A 38 -5.34 -3.67 -8.23
N LEU A 39 -5.47 -2.85 -9.28
CA LEU A 39 -5.98 -3.31 -10.58
C LEU A 39 -5.08 -4.36 -11.22
N ARG A 40 -3.77 -4.15 -11.12
CA ARG A 40 -2.78 -5.04 -11.74
C ARG A 40 -2.40 -6.19 -10.84
N ALA A 41 -2.59 -6.04 -9.52
CA ALA A 41 -2.18 -6.99 -8.49
C ALA A 41 -0.80 -7.62 -8.79
N PRO A 42 0.23 -6.82 -9.14
CA PRO A 42 1.51 -7.38 -9.55
C PRO A 42 2.17 -8.08 -8.37
N GLU A 43 2.84 -9.21 -8.64
CA GLU A 43 3.56 -9.96 -7.61
C GLU A 43 4.70 -9.11 -7.01
N PRO A 44 4.75 -8.91 -5.69
CA PRO A 44 5.81 -8.14 -5.04
C PRO A 44 7.16 -8.85 -5.11
N THR A 45 8.22 -8.06 -5.31
CA THR A 45 9.62 -8.53 -5.29
C THR A 45 10.18 -8.70 -3.89
N ILE A 46 9.51 -8.12 -2.90
CA ILE A 46 9.93 -8.03 -1.50
C ILE A 46 8.81 -8.52 -0.57
N THR A 47 9.17 -8.88 0.65
CA THR A 47 8.23 -9.40 1.65
C THR A 47 7.30 -8.29 2.18
N LEU A 48 6.12 -8.67 2.65
CA LEU A 48 5.18 -7.75 3.32
C LEU A 48 5.83 -6.92 4.45
N LYS A 49 6.77 -7.52 5.21
CA LYS A 49 7.50 -6.81 6.26
C LYS A 49 8.41 -5.71 5.71
N GLU A 50 9.11 -6.00 4.61
CA GLU A 50 9.95 -5.03 3.92
C GLU A 50 9.09 -3.91 3.31
N ILE A 51 7.96 -4.26 2.69
CA ILE A 51 6.99 -3.29 2.17
C ILE A 51 6.56 -2.32 3.28
N ILE A 52 6.08 -2.82 4.42
CA ILE A 52 5.66 -1.98 5.55
C ILE A 52 6.83 -1.12 6.04
N SER A 53 8.03 -1.69 6.18
CA SER A 53 9.21 -0.96 6.65
C SER A 53 9.63 0.16 5.70
N GLU A 54 9.53 -0.06 4.39
CA GLU A 54 9.89 0.93 3.37
C GLU A 54 8.84 2.02 3.21
N SER A 55 7.55 1.71 3.40
CA SER A 55 6.47 2.66 3.17
C SER A 55 6.06 3.47 4.40
N VAL A 56 6.21 2.95 5.61
CA VAL A 56 5.66 3.54 6.85
C VAL A 56 6.05 5.00 7.10
N GLY A 57 7.26 5.41 6.69
CA GLY A 57 7.76 6.77 6.87
C GLY A 57 7.28 7.79 5.84
N CYS A 58 6.84 7.30 4.68
CA CYS A 58 6.58 8.06 3.46
C CYS A 58 5.11 7.96 2.99
N TYR A 59 4.38 6.99 3.52
CA TYR A 59 2.96 6.78 3.30
C TYR A 59 2.12 7.96 3.77
N ASN A 60 1.21 8.41 2.91
CA ASN A 60 0.23 9.42 3.26
C ASN A 60 -1.00 8.77 3.89
N LEU A 61 -1.29 9.17 5.13
CA LEU A 61 -2.32 8.60 5.99
C LEU A 61 -3.75 8.74 5.46
N SER A 62 -3.98 9.67 4.52
CA SER A 62 -5.29 9.92 3.92
C SER A 62 -5.65 8.96 2.79
N PHE A 63 -4.75 8.03 2.42
CA PHE A 63 -4.96 7.14 1.27
C PHE A 63 -4.97 5.67 1.68
N GLU A 64 -6.13 5.06 1.60
CA GLU A 64 -6.39 3.68 2.00
C GLU A 64 -5.90 2.61 1.00
N GLN A 65 -5.56 3.02 -0.24
CA GLN A 65 -5.32 2.10 -1.34
C GLN A 65 -4.15 1.13 -1.08
N LEU A 66 -3.01 1.60 -0.55
CA LEU A 66 -1.87 0.71 -0.28
C LEU A 66 -2.21 -0.36 0.79
N PRO A 67 -2.69 0.00 2.00
CA PRO A 67 -3.14 -0.99 2.99
C PRO A 67 -4.18 -1.96 2.44
N TRP A 68 -5.15 -1.47 1.67
CA TRP A 68 -6.17 -2.29 1.02
C TRP A 68 -5.56 -3.31 0.05
N CYS A 69 -4.70 -2.86 -0.87
CA CYS A 69 -4.00 -3.72 -1.83
C CYS A 69 -3.23 -4.84 -1.12
N LEU A 70 -2.43 -4.47 -0.12
CA LEU A 70 -1.59 -5.43 0.60
C LEU A 70 -2.43 -6.41 1.42
N SER A 71 -3.55 -5.96 2.00
CA SER A 71 -4.46 -6.83 2.74
C SER A 71 -5.21 -7.81 1.83
N LEU A 72 -5.53 -7.42 0.60
CA LEU A 72 -6.16 -8.31 -0.39
C LEU A 72 -5.15 -9.28 -1.00
N HIS A 73 -3.91 -8.85 -1.20
CA HIS A 73 -2.86 -9.68 -1.80
C HIS A 73 -2.30 -10.70 -0.80
N PHE A 74 -1.92 -10.26 0.40
CA PHE A 74 -1.30 -11.12 1.43
C PHE A 74 -2.30 -11.71 2.43
N GLY A 75 -3.54 -11.22 2.45
CA GLY A 75 -4.54 -11.53 3.47
C GLY A 75 -4.48 -10.55 4.66
N LYS A 76 -5.65 -10.25 5.22
CA LYS A 76 -5.80 -9.32 6.36
C LYS A 76 -5.05 -9.75 7.61
N GLU A 77 -5.09 -11.03 7.97
CA GLU A 77 -4.44 -11.52 9.19
C GLU A 77 -2.90 -11.51 9.07
N PRO A 78 -2.28 -11.99 7.97
CA PRO A 78 -0.84 -11.80 7.75
C PRO A 78 -0.42 -10.33 7.76
N PHE A 79 -1.21 -9.46 7.13
CA PHE A 79 -0.97 -8.01 7.13
C PHE A 79 -1.02 -7.43 8.55
N ARG A 80 -2.08 -7.71 9.31
CA ARG A 80 -2.24 -7.30 10.71
C ARG A 80 -1.03 -7.74 11.54
N ALA A 81 -0.67 -9.02 11.47
CA ALA A 81 0.44 -9.57 12.24
C ALA A 81 1.79 -8.90 11.88
N ALA A 82 2.01 -8.56 10.61
CA ALA A 82 3.21 -7.84 10.19
C ALA A 82 3.26 -6.40 10.76
N VAL A 83 2.13 -5.70 10.78
CA VAL A 83 2.02 -4.34 11.35
C VAL A 83 2.17 -4.37 12.88
N GLU A 84 1.53 -5.32 13.56
CA GLU A 84 1.67 -5.51 15.02
C GLU A 84 3.11 -5.86 15.39
N SER A 85 3.76 -6.74 14.63
CA SER A 85 5.19 -7.03 14.79
C SER A 85 6.08 -5.79 14.60
N ALA A 86 5.72 -4.88 13.68
CA ALA A 86 6.44 -3.63 13.49
C ALA A 86 6.26 -2.69 14.71
N LEU A 87 5.04 -2.62 15.26
CA LEU A 87 4.71 -1.81 16.45
C LEU A 87 5.47 -2.22 17.71
N GLU A 88 5.88 -3.49 17.83
CA GLU A 88 6.68 -3.99 18.96
C GLU A 88 8.15 -3.52 18.94
N SER A 89 8.58 -2.83 17.88
CA SER A 89 9.94 -2.31 17.77
C SER A 89 10.24 -1.21 18.81
N ARG A 90 11.37 -1.35 19.52
CA ARG A 90 11.73 -0.52 20.69
C ARG A 90 12.10 0.95 20.37
N SER A 91 12.12 1.35 19.10
CA SER A 91 12.63 2.67 18.68
C SER A 91 11.76 3.38 17.63
N LEU A 92 10.44 3.19 17.69
CA LEU A 92 9.53 3.91 16.81
C LEU A 92 9.28 5.35 17.28
N SER A 93 9.27 6.29 16.33
CA SER A 93 8.78 7.64 16.58
C SER A 93 7.25 7.67 16.60
N GLU A 94 6.67 8.69 17.24
CA GLU A 94 5.21 8.89 17.27
C GLU A 94 4.59 8.93 15.87
N LYS A 95 5.29 9.55 14.91
CA LYS A 95 4.86 9.60 13.51
C LYS A 95 4.74 8.20 12.90
N LEU A 96 5.73 7.32 13.13
CA LEU A 96 5.71 5.96 12.61
C LEU A 96 4.62 5.11 13.30
N ILE A 97 4.44 5.28 14.60
CA ILE A 97 3.34 4.65 15.34
C ILE A 97 2.00 5.05 14.71
N GLN A 98 1.79 6.34 14.47
CA GLN A 98 0.57 6.83 13.83
C GLN A 98 0.36 6.21 12.44
N SER A 99 1.40 6.12 11.62
CA SER A 99 1.32 5.46 10.31
C SER A 99 0.90 3.99 10.42
N LEU A 100 1.51 3.23 11.32
CA LEU A 100 1.19 1.81 11.54
C LEU A 100 -0.23 1.62 12.09
N MET A 101 -0.66 2.48 13.00
CA MET A 101 -2.04 2.47 13.51
C MET A 101 -3.04 2.79 12.40
N THR A 102 -2.71 3.71 11.49
CA THR A 102 -3.52 4.01 10.31
C THR A 102 -3.61 2.81 9.36
N TYR A 103 -2.53 2.06 9.15
CA TYR A 103 -2.60 0.77 8.42
C TYR A 103 -3.62 -0.19 9.04
N LEU A 104 -3.58 -0.37 10.36
CA LEU A 104 -4.53 -1.24 11.08
C LEU A 104 -5.96 -0.73 10.98
N GLN A 105 -6.18 0.57 10.88
CA GLN A 105 -7.51 1.15 10.71
C GLN A 105 -8.06 0.84 9.32
N TRP A 106 -7.27 1.01 8.26
CA TRP A 106 -7.73 0.82 6.89
C TRP A 106 -8.13 -0.63 6.57
N ILE A 107 -7.44 -1.61 7.15
CA ILE A 107 -7.74 -3.03 6.91
C ILE A 107 -8.99 -3.55 7.66
N ARG A 108 -9.64 -2.71 8.48
CA ARG A 108 -10.91 -3.06 9.14
C ARG A 108 -12.09 -3.07 8.17
N VAL A 109 -11.96 -2.37 7.04
CA VAL A 109 -12.99 -2.31 5.99
C VAL A 109 -13.18 -3.71 5.40
N PRO A 110 -14.43 -4.22 5.26
CA PRO A 110 -14.72 -5.49 4.61
C PRO A 110 -14.10 -5.61 3.21
N GLU A 111 -13.68 -6.81 2.80
CA GLU A 111 -12.99 -6.97 1.50
C GLU A 111 -13.91 -6.64 0.32
N GLU A 112 -15.20 -6.93 0.47
CA GLU A 112 -16.23 -6.64 -0.50
C GLU A 112 -16.32 -5.13 -0.75
N GLU A 113 -16.33 -4.33 0.33
CA GLU A 113 -16.38 -2.87 0.26
C GLU A 113 -15.12 -2.29 -0.40
N ILE A 114 -13.93 -2.81 -0.04
CA ILE A 114 -12.67 -2.44 -0.68
C ILE A 114 -12.74 -2.68 -2.20
N ARG A 115 -13.27 -3.83 -2.61
CA ARG A 115 -13.37 -4.18 -4.04
C ARG A 115 -14.34 -3.26 -4.77
N GLU A 116 -15.49 -2.94 -4.19
CA GLU A 116 -16.45 -2.00 -4.77
C GLU A 116 -15.86 -0.60 -4.97
N GLU A 117 -15.17 -0.06 -3.96
CA GLU A 117 -14.52 1.26 -4.03
C GLU A 117 -13.43 1.34 -5.11
N LEU A 118 -12.80 0.20 -5.42
CA LEU A 118 -11.75 0.14 -6.42
C LEU A 118 -12.25 -0.23 -7.83
N LYS A 119 -13.53 -0.65 -7.98
CA LYS A 119 -14.16 -0.90 -9.29
C LYS A 119 -14.12 0.28 -10.26
N PRO A 120 -14.37 1.55 -9.86
CA PRO A 120 -14.33 2.69 -10.78
C PRO A 120 -13.01 2.85 -11.54
N PHE A 121 -11.91 2.31 -11.01
CA PHE A 121 -10.61 2.31 -11.70
C PHE A 121 -10.51 1.22 -12.78
N SER A 122 -11.26 0.11 -12.65
CA SER A 122 -11.35 -0.95 -13.66
C SER A 122 -12.29 -0.62 -14.82
N GLU A 123 -13.35 0.16 -14.56
CA GLU A 123 -14.42 0.41 -15.54
C GLU A 123 -14.21 1.68 -16.38
N ARG A 124 -13.28 2.57 -16.01
CA ARG A 124 -13.00 3.84 -16.72
C ARG A 124 -11.97 3.74 -17.85
N ASN A 125 -11.43 2.55 -18.12
CA ASN A 125 -10.39 2.33 -19.15
C ASN A 125 -10.76 1.27 -20.19
N CYS A 126 -12.05 1.06 -20.45
CA CYS A 126 -12.54 0.34 -21.64
C CYS A 126 -13.00 1.34 -22.70
#